data_AF-A0A242LQS3-F1
#
_entry.id   AF-A0A242LQS3-F1
#
_cell.length_a   1.000
_cell.length_b   1.000
_cell.length_c   1.000
_cell.angle_alpha   90.00
_cell.angle_beta   90.00
_cell.angle_gamma   90.00
#
_symmetry.space_group_name_H-M   'P 1'
#
loop_
_entity.id
_entity.type
_entity.pdbx_description
1 polymer ?
#
loop_
_entity_poly.entity_id
_entity_poly.type
_entity_poly.pdbx_seq_one_letter_code
_entity_poly.pdbx_strand_id
1 'polypeptide(L)'
;MIGGSVIASGTKQAVLTIPTALNDKVSPNGAAQIDTNITLTVADLTFLTGTLNAVNNLSNLLTDIVDGSLGSLTGVTLDLTTVNHLNNLENSGSAQFSANAVLSPDGTDIHADMDDGLGLVLAQNVSSLLQDLKAAVDALHATGSGICSNLVAAAINTALLPVKGTVDTAINLALPLVGIVGSGVNQLADA
;
A
#
# COMPACT_ATOMS: atom_id res chain seq x y z
N MET A 1 -6.22 21.13 -14.23
CA MET A 1 -6.37 19.81 -13.58
C MET A 1 -5.40 18.87 -14.27
N ILE A 2 -4.32 18.43 -13.61
CA ILE A 2 -4.01 17.04 -13.22
C ILE A 2 -2.75 17.17 -12.34
N GLY A 3 -2.95 17.24 -11.02
CA GLY A 3 -1.87 17.27 -10.03
C GLY A 3 -1.59 15.84 -9.59
N GLY A 4 -0.87 15.09 -10.41
CA GLY A 4 -0.25 13.84 -9.97
C GLY A 4 1.08 14.19 -9.33
N SER A 5 1.13 14.30 -8.00
CA SER A 5 2.40 14.38 -7.28
C SER A 5 3.09 13.03 -7.39
N VAL A 6 3.98 12.89 -8.36
CA VAL A 6 4.95 11.79 -8.41
C VAL A 6 5.86 11.89 -7.18
N ILE A 7 6.00 10.79 -6.44
CA ILE A 7 6.92 10.67 -5.30
C ILE A 7 8.35 10.52 -5.88
N ALA A 8 8.82 11.53 -6.61
CA ALA A 8 10.11 11.50 -7.30
C ALA A 8 11.04 12.57 -6.71
N SER A 9 11.59 12.30 -5.52
CA SER A 9 12.65 13.03 -4.82
C SER A 9 12.36 14.48 -4.36
N GLY A 10 13.00 14.89 -3.25
CA GLY A 10 12.94 16.22 -2.63
C GLY A 10 11.84 16.37 -1.57
N THR A 11 12.09 17.22 -0.54
CA THR A 11 11.14 17.50 0.54
C THR A 11 9.88 18.15 0.00
N LYS A 12 8.72 17.55 0.27
CA LYS A 12 7.42 18.08 -0.15
C LYS A 12 6.99 19.14 0.86
N GLN A 13 6.77 20.37 0.40
CA GLN A 13 6.33 21.45 1.28
C GLN A 13 5.07 22.12 0.72
N ALA A 14 4.13 22.42 1.60
CA ALA A 14 3.07 23.38 1.31
C ALA A 14 3.62 24.79 1.60
N VAL A 15 3.51 25.71 0.64
CA VAL A 15 4.03 27.08 0.77
C VAL A 15 2.92 28.09 0.57
N LEU A 16 2.81 29.04 1.50
CA LEU A 16 1.96 30.21 1.41
C LEU A 16 2.84 31.46 1.37
N THR A 17 2.89 32.11 0.21
CA THR A 17 3.63 33.36 0.04
C THR A 17 2.89 34.54 0.65
N ILE A 18 3.62 35.34 1.42
CA ILE A 18 3.16 36.56 2.07
C ILE A 18 3.36 37.73 1.10
N PRO A 19 2.29 38.49 0.78
CA PRO A 19 2.44 39.74 0.03
C PRO A 19 3.32 40.73 0.78
N THR A 20 4.20 41.44 0.07
CA THR A 20 5.18 42.37 0.68
C THR A 20 4.57 43.43 1.61
N ALA A 21 3.32 43.85 1.38
CA ALA A 21 2.60 44.79 2.24
C ALA A 21 2.25 44.22 3.64
N LEU A 22 2.34 42.90 3.80
CA LEU A 22 2.01 42.12 4.99
C LEU A 22 3.25 41.46 5.63
N ASN A 23 4.44 41.68 5.09
CA ASN A 23 5.69 41.26 5.75
C ASN A 23 5.71 41.81 7.18
N ASP A 24 6.21 41.00 8.12
CA ASP A 24 6.26 41.26 9.56
C ASP A 24 4.91 41.44 10.27
N LYS A 25 3.78 41.25 9.55
CA LYS A 25 2.42 41.34 10.12
C LYS A 25 1.68 40.01 10.17
N VAL A 26 2.29 38.95 9.64
CA VAL A 26 1.70 37.62 9.56
C VAL A 26 2.60 36.66 10.34
N SER A 27 1.98 35.84 11.19
CA SER A 27 2.64 34.75 11.89
C SER A 27 1.78 33.48 11.79
N PRO A 28 2.40 32.29 11.75
CA PRO A 28 1.66 31.04 11.89
C PRO A 28 0.82 31.04 13.18
N ASN A 29 -0.38 30.47 13.12
CA ASN A 29 -1.25 30.29 14.29
C ASN A 29 -1.70 28.83 14.38
N GLY A 30 -0.86 28.01 14.99
CA GLY A 30 -1.07 26.56 15.10
C GLY A 30 -0.57 25.78 13.88
N ALA A 31 -0.91 24.49 13.84
CA ALA A 31 -0.52 23.59 12.76
C ALA A 31 -1.35 23.85 11.49
N ALA A 32 -0.72 23.66 10.33
CA ALA A 32 -1.43 23.63 9.05
C ALA A 32 -2.12 22.26 8.90
N GLN A 33 -3.40 22.29 8.54
CA GLN A 33 -4.11 21.09 8.08
C GLN A 33 -3.88 20.93 6.58
N ILE A 34 -3.41 19.75 6.17
CA ILE A 34 -3.07 19.45 4.79
C ILE A 34 -3.97 18.32 4.31
N ASP A 35 -4.74 18.61 3.26
CA ASP A 35 -5.56 17.65 2.53
C ASP A 35 -4.96 17.45 1.14
N THR A 36 -4.56 16.21 0.84
CA THR A 36 -3.87 15.90 -0.41
C THR A 36 -4.30 14.56 -0.97
N ASN A 37 -4.27 14.46 -2.31
CA ASN A 37 -4.45 13.21 -3.02
C ASN A 37 -3.07 12.71 -3.47
N ILE A 38 -2.74 11.50 -3.07
CA ILE A 38 -1.52 10.80 -3.40
C ILE A 38 -1.89 9.70 -4.37
N THR A 39 -1.22 9.68 -5.52
CA THR A 39 -1.24 8.52 -6.41
C THR A 39 0.00 7.71 -6.15
N LEU A 40 -0.18 6.46 -5.75
CA LEU A 40 0.91 5.52 -5.53
C LEU A 40 1.04 4.64 -6.75
N THR A 41 2.23 4.61 -7.34
CA THR A 41 2.53 3.59 -8.33
C THR A 41 3.32 2.47 -7.66
N VAL A 42 2.94 1.24 -7.98
CA VAL A 42 3.59 0.04 -7.44
C VAL A 42 5.08 -0.01 -7.78
N ALA A 43 5.47 0.61 -8.91
CA ALA A 43 6.86 0.75 -9.34
C ALA A 43 7.73 1.57 -8.36
N ASP A 44 7.14 2.51 -7.62
CA ASP A 44 7.84 3.33 -6.62
C ASP A 44 8.11 2.55 -5.32
N LEU A 45 7.41 1.43 -5.10
CA LEU A 45 7.47 0.63 -3.89
C LEU A 45 8.36 -0.60 -4.08
N THR A 46 9.65 -0.36 -4.37
CA THR A 46 10.63 -1.43 -4.68
C THR A 46 10.71 -2.53 -3.60
N PHE A 47 10.46 -2.19 -2.33
CA PHE A 47 10.40 -3.15 -1.23
C PHE A 47 9.22 -4.14 -1.34
N LEU A 48 8.18 -3.83 -2.12
CA LEU A 48 7.06 -4.72 -2.40
C LEU A 48 7.34 -5.70 -3.55
N THR A 49 8.44 -5.56 -4.29
CA THR A 49 8.75 -6.42 -5.45
C THR A 49 8.65 -7.91 -5.12
N GLY A 50 9.14 -8.33 -3.95
CA GLY A 50 9.03 -9.71 -3.49
C GLY A 50 7.57 -10.16 -3.30
N THR A 51 6.75 -9.32 -2.66
CA THR A 51 5.33 -9.57 -2.45
C THR A 51 4.57 -9.64 -3.78
N LEU A 52 4.84 -8.72 -4.70
CA LEU A 52 4.20 -8.68 -6.02
C LEU A 52 4.54 -9.92 -6.85
N ASN A 53 5.79 -10.36 -6.83
CA ASN A 53 6.20 -11.60 -7.51
C ASN A 53 5.51 -12.84 -6.90
N ALA A 54 5.41 -12.91 -5.58
CA ALA A 54 4.71 -14.00 -4.90
C ALA A 54 3.21 -14.02 -5.26
N VAL A 55 2.57 -12.85 -5.31
CA VAL A 55 1.17 -12.68 -5.72
C VAL A 55 0.99 -13.05 -7.19
N ASN A 56 1.89 -12.64 -8.08
CA ASN A 56 1.84 -13.03 -9.50
C ASN A 56 1.94 -14.56 -9.67
N ASN A 57 2.82 -15.22 -8.90
CA ASN A 57 2.92 -16.68 -8.90
C ASN A 57 1.62 -17.34 -8.40
N LEU A 58 0.98 -16.77 -7.38
CA LEU A 58 -0.35 -17.21 -6.92
C LEU A 58 -1.39 -17.04 -8.01
N SER A 59 -1.42 -15.89 -8.68
CA SER A 59 -2.36 -15.63 -9.76
C SER A 59 -2.18 -16.61 -10.91
N ASN A 60 -0.94 -16.89 -11.33
CA ASN A 60 -0.65 -17.87 -12.38
C ASN A 60 -1.11 -19.27 -11.97
N LEU A 61 -0.82 -19.69 -10.74
CA LEU A 61 -1.31 -20.99 -10.23
C LEU A 61 -2.84 -21.06 -10.23
N LEU A 62 -3.52 -19.99 -9.83
CA LEU A 62 -4.98 -19.94 -9.84
C LEU A 62 -5.54 -20.05 -11.26
N THR A 63 -4.91 -19.38 -12.23
CA THR A 63 -5.24 -19.52 -13.64
C THR A 63 -5.06 -20.97 -14.11
N ASP A 64 -3.90 -21.58 -13.82
CA ASP A 64 -3.65 -22.98 -14.18
C ASP A 64 -4.69 -23.95 -13.56
N ILE A 65 -5.11 -23.69 -12.32
CA ILE A 65 -6.16 -24.47 -11.64
C ILE A 65 -7.51 -24.29 -12.34
N VAL A 66 -7.89 -23.05 -12.65
CA VAL A 66 -9.12 -22.70 -13.37
C VAL A 66 -9.16 -23.35 -14.76
N ASP A 67 -8.02 -23.40 -15.43
CA ASP A 67 -7.84 -24.04 -16.74
C ASP A 67 -7.80 -25.58 -16.67
N GLY A 68 -7.91 -26.16 -15.47
CA GLY A 68 -8.09 -27.59 -15.25
C GLY A 68 -6.80 -28.40 -15.16
N SER A 69 -5.64 -27.75 -14.91
CA SER A 69 -4.35 -28.43 -14.74
C SER A 69 -4.36 -29.53 -13.66
N LEU A 70 -5.22 -29.40 -12.64
CA LEU A 70 -5.38 -30.35 -11.55
C LEU A 70 -6.65 -31.23 -11.68
N GLY A 71 -7.32 -31.18 -12.83
CA GLY A 71 -8.54 -31.94 -13.12
C GLY A 71 -9.78 -31.05 -13.27
N SER A 72 -10.92 -31.69 -13.51
CA SER A 72 -12.20 -30.97 -13.68
C SER A 72 -12.62 -30.26 -12.40
N LEU A 73 -12.91 -28.97 -12.50
CA LEU A 73 -13.46 -28.15 -11.41
C LEU A 73 -14.96 -28.35 -11.19
N THR A 74 -15.59 -29.30 -11.89
CA THR A 74 -17.02 -29.58 -11.69
C THR A 74 -17.27 -30.02 -10.24
N GLY A 75 -18.07 -29.24 -9.52
CA GLY A 75 -18.35 -29.49 -8.10
C GLY A 75 -17.24 -29.06 -7.14
N VAL A 76 -16.25 -28.29 -7.61
CA VAL A 76 -15.22 -27.65 -6.78
C VAL A 76 -15.54 -26.16 -6.64
N THR A 77 -15.55 -25.68 -5.41
CA THR A 77 -15.68 -24.25 -5.09
C THR A 77 -14.36 -23.75 -4.54
N LEU A 78 -13.82 -22.70 -5.13
CA LEU A 78 -12.60 -22.02 -4.68
C LEU A 78 -12.97 -20.62 -4.17
N ASP A 79 -12.61 -20.31 -2.94
CA ASP A 79 -12.89 -18.99 -2.37
C ASP A 79 -11.88 -17.95 -2.88
N LEU A 80 -12.29 -17.17 -3.87
CA LEU A 80 -11.50 -16.10 -4.49
C LEU A 80 -11.95 -14.70 -4.05
N THR A 81 -12.93 -14.60 -3.16
CA THR A 81 -13.59 -13.32 -2.84
C THR A 81 -12.59 -12.25 -2.39
N THR A 82 -11.53 -12.66 -1.71
CA THR A 82 -10.55 -11.76 -1.12
C THR A 82 -9.35 -11.44 -2.03
N VAL A 83 -9.07 -12.24 -3.07
CA VAL A 83 -7.93 -12.01 -4.00
C VAL A 83 -8.20 -10.81 -4.93
N ASN A 84 -9.47 -10.49 -5.19
CA ASN A 84 -9.88 -9.41 -6.08
C ASN A 84 -9.53 -7.99 -5.56
N HIS A 85 -9.06 -7.87 -4.30
CA HIS A 85 -8.67 -6.60 -3.70
C HIS A 85 -7.26 -6.13 -4.10
N LEU A 86 -6.45 -7.00 -4.71
CA LEU A 86 -5.08 -6.70 -5.14
C LEU A 86 -5.00 -5.65 -6.26
N ASN A 87 -5.96 -5.65 -7.19
CA ASN A 87 -6.02 -4.68 -8.28
C ASN A 87 -6.38 -3.26 -7.81
N ASN A 88 -6.72 -3.07 -6.53
CA ASN A 88 -7.09 -1.76 -5.98
C ASN A 88 -5.90 -0.99 -5.37
N LEU A 89 -4.66 -1.53 -5.46
CA LEU A 89 -3.44 -0.82 -5.02
C LEU A 89 -3.27 0.56 -5.68
N GLU A 90 -3.67 0.68 -6.95
CA GLU A 90 -3.41 1.87 -7.75
C GLU A 90 -4.29 3.08 -7.37
N ASN A 91 -5.31 2.91 -6.51
CA ASN A 91 -6.31 3.96 -6.27
C ASN A 91 -6.50 4.37 -4.80
N SER A 92 -5.59 4.01 -3.90
CA SER A 92 -5.70 4.33 -2.47
C SER A 92 -4.72 5.42 -2.05
N GLY A 93 -5.22 6.64 -1.81
CA GLY A 93 -4.44 7.63 -1.09
C GLY A 93 -5.03 9.04 -1.03
N SER A 94 -6.18 9.26 -0.41
CA SER A 94 -6.46 10.59 0.17
C SER A 94 -5.81 10.66 1.54
N ALA A 95 -4.95 11.65 1.78
CA ALA A 95 -4.25 11.85 3.04
C ALA A 95 -4.69 13.18 3.67
N GLN A 96 -5.09 13.11 4.94
CA GLN A 96 -5.26 14.28 5.79
C GLN A 96 -4.30 14.17 6.96
N PHE A 97 -3.47 15.18 7.15
CA PHE A 97 -2.55 15.25 8.29
C PHE A 97 -2.28 16.69 8.70
N SER A 98 -1.73 16.85 9.90
CA SER A 98 -1.33 18.16 10.43
C SER A 98 0.18 18.28 10.37
N ALA A 99 0.68 19.41 9.89
CA ALA A 99 2.10 19.73 9.83
C ALA A 99 2.38 21.06 10.53
N ASN A 100 3.56 21.19 11.15
CA ASN A 100 3.92 22.44 11.80
C ASN A 100 4.21 23.52 10.74
N ALA A 101 3.57 24.67 10.85
CA ALA A 101 3.76 25.78 9.93
C ALA A 101 4.86 26.72 10.47
N VAL A 102 5.86 27.00 9.64
CA VAL A 102 7.04 27.79 10.00
C VAL A 102 7.14 29.00 9.07
N LEU A 103 7.36 30.18 9.65
CA LEU A 103 7.65 31.39 8.89
C LEU A 103 9.10 31.35 8.41
N SER A 104 9.33 31.68 7.14
CA SER A 104 10.67 31.77 6.57
C SER A 104 11.50 32.85 7.28
N PRO A 105 12.84 32.70 7.36
CA PRO A 105 13.70 33.66 8.05
C PRO A 105 13.64 35.09 7.48
N ASP A 106 13.29 35.24 6.21
CA ASP A 106 13.09 36.50 5.50
C ASP A 106 11.64 37.03 5.57
N GLY A 107 10.74 36.30 6.24
CA GLY A 107 9.35 36.70 6.48
C GLY A 107 8.46 36.73 5.24
N THR A 108 8.91 36.15 4.13
CA THR A 108 8.20 36.16 2.84
C THR A 108 7.25 34.99 2.66
N ASP A 109 7.44 33.89 3.39
CA ASP A 109 6.68 32.67 3.16
C ASP A 109 6.39 31.93 4.47
N ILE A 110 5.24 31.27 4.54
CA ILE A 110 4.96 30.24 5.56
C ILE A 110 5.02 28.89 4.86
N HIS A 111 5.81 27.96 5.40
CA HIS A 111 5.95 26.61 4.87
C HIS A 111 5.59 25.56 5.91
N ALA A 112 5.11 24.40 5.43
CA ALA A 112 4.85 23.23 6.26
C ALA A 112 5.38 21.99 5.53
N ASP A 113 6.19 21.18 6.22
CA ASP A 113 6.72 19.92 5.70
C ASP A 113 5.61 18.87 5.61
N MET A 114 5.55 18.18 4.47
CA MET A 114 4.54 17.17 4.17
C MET A 114 5.08 15.75 4.24
N ASP A 115 6.39 15.55 4.29
CA ASP A 115 7.00 14.23 4.10
C ASP A 115 6.61 13.25 5.22
N ASP A 116 6.59 13.71 6.48
CA ASP A 116 6.19 12.89 7.64
C ASP A 116 4.73 12.42 7.51
N GLY A 117 3.84 13.35 7.19
CA GLY A 117 2.41 13.07 7.06
C GLY A 117 2.08 12.17 5.87
N LEU A 118 2.72 12.42 4.73
CA LEU A 118 2.60 11.59 3.53
C LEU A 118 3.18 10.18 3.77
N GLY A 119 4.33 10.07 4.45
CA GLY A 119 4.97 8.82 4.81
C GLY A 119 4.13 7.98 5.77
N LEU A 120 3.49 8.59 6.76
CA LEU A 120 2.59 7.91 7.69
C LEU A 120 1.32 7.38 7.00
N VAL A 121 0.68 8.18 6.14
CA VAL A 121 -0.52 7.73 5.43
C VAL A 121 -0.18 6.64 4.41
N LEU A 122 0.96 6.75 3.73
CA LEU A 122 1.49 5.69 2.87
C LEU A 122 1.72 4.40 3.67
N ALA A 123 2.39 4.50 4.82
CA ALA A 123 2.69 3.34 5.64
C ALA A 123 1.42 2.64 6.15
N GLN A 124 0.40 3.40 6.56
CA GLN A 124 -0.88 2.85 6.99
C GLN A 124 -1.61 2.16 5.84
N ASN A 125 -1.75 2.81 4.68
CA ASN A 125 -2.46 2.25 3.53
C ASN A 125 -1.79 0.97 3.01
N VAL A 126 -0.46 0.97 2.86
CA VAL A 126 0.28 -0.22 2.42
C VAL A 126 0.23 -1.32 3.47
N SER A 127 0.31 -0.99 4.76
CA SER A 127 0.21 -1.99 5.83
C SER A 127 -1.15 -2.68 5.87
N SER A 128 -2.25 -1.92 5.78
CA SER A 128 -3.61 -2.48 5.75
C SER A 128 -3.79 -3.38 4.54
N LEU A 129 -3.38 -2.93 3.36
CA LEU A 129 -3.39 -3.71 2.13
C LEU A 129 -2.61 -5.03 2.25
N LEU A 130 -1.39 -4.99 2.79
CA LEU A 130 -0.58 -6.20 2.98
C LEU A 130 -1.24 -7.18 3.96
N GLN A 131 -1.92 -6.67 4.99
CA GLN A 131 -2.67 -7.49 5.95
C GLN A 131 -3.94 -8.10 5.31
N ASP A 132 -4.68 -7.32 4.53
CA ASP A 132 -5.85 -7.79 3.78
C ASP A 132 -5.45 -8.87 2.77
N LEU A 133 -4.33 -8.67 2.07
CA LEU A 133 -3.75 -9.67 1.18
C LEU A 133 -3.36 -10.95 1.94
N LYS A 134 -2.73 -10.82 3.11
CA LYS A 134 -2.39 -11.99 3.92
C LYS A 134 -3.65 -12.76 4.31
N ALA A 135 -4.67 -12.08 4.82
CA ALA A 135 -5.94 -12.70 5.18
C ALA A 135 -6.61 -13.37 3.97
N ALA A 136 -6.53 -12.75 2.79
CA ALA A 136 -7.02 -13.31 1.54
C ALA A 136 -6.36 -14.63 1.16
N VAL A 137 -5.03 -14.64 1.18
CA VAL A 137 -4.22 -15.81 0.86
C VAL A 137 -4.47 -16.92 1.86
N ASP A 138 -4.57 -16.58 3.15
CA ASP A 138 -4.87 -17.52 4.23
C ASP A 138 -6.26 -18.15 4.05
N ALA A 139 -7.27 -17.37 3.66
CA ALA A 139 -8.64 -17.84 3.41
C ALA A 139 -8.79 -18.68 2.14
N LEU A 140 -7.88 -18.53 1.17
CA LEU A 140 -7.91 -19.27 -0.08
C LEU A 140 -7.88 -20.79 0.16
N HIS A 141 -9.00 -21.43 -0.17
CA HIS A 141 -9.24 -22.85 0.08
C HIS A 141 -10.24 -23.41 -0.93
N ALA A 142 -9.99 -24.62 -1.41
CA ALA A 142 -10.89 -25.36 -2.29
C ALA A 142 -11.74 -26.36 -1.50
N THR A 143 -13.03 -26.43 -1.83
CA THR A 143 -13.97 -27.40 -1.27
C THR A 143 -14.64 -28.19 -2.40
N GLY A 144 -14.89 -29.49 -2.19
CA GLY A 144 -15.59 -30.33 -3.15
C GLY A 144 -16.98 -30.73 -2.65
N SER A 145 -17.92 -31.00 -3.56
CA SER A 145 -19.30 -31.40 -3.24
C SER A 145 -19.57 -32.92 -3.32
N GLY A 146 -18.62 -33.70 -3.84
CA GLY A 146 -18.66 -35.16 -3.94
C GLY A 146 -17.27 -35.80 -3.95
N ILE A 147 -17.21 -37.14 -4.02
CA ILE A 147 -15.95 -37.91 -3.87
C ILE A 147 -14.88 -37.48 -4.89
N CYS A 148 -15.24 -37.38 -6.17
CA CYS A 148 -14.30 -36.98 -7.22
C CYS A 148 -13.83 -35.52 -7.07
N SER A 149 -14.74 -34.59 -6.78
CA SER A 149 -14.40 -33.18 -6.56
C SER A 149 -13.61 -32.96 -5.25
N ASN A 150 -13.79 -33.79 -4.23
CA ASN A 150 -12.99 -33.72 -3.00
C ASN A 150 -11.52 -34.06 -3.25
N LEU A 151 -11.25 -35.02 -4.16
CA LEU A 151 -9.89 -35.35 -4.55
C LEU A 151 -9.22 -34.18 -5.29
N VAL A 152 -9.95 -33.54 -6.22
CA VAL A 152 -9.47 -32.34 -6.93
C VAL A 152 -9.27 -31.16 -5.96
N ALA A 153 -10.22 -30.92 -5.04
CA ALA A 153 -10.09 -29.90 -4.01
C ALA A 153 -8.87 -30.14 -3.10
N ALA A 154 -8.61 -31.39 -2.70
CA ALA A 154 -7.41 -31.73 -1.94
C ALA A 154 -6.11 -31.49 -2.73
N ALA A 155 -6.10 -31.83 -4.03
CA ALA A 155 -4.98 -31.54 -4.92
C ALA A 155 -4.73 -30.03 -5.05
N ILE A 156 -5.79 -29.23 -5.22
CA ILE A 156 -5.73 -27.77 -5.26
C ILE A 156 -5.15 -27.22 -3.95
N ASN A 157 -5.70 -27.61 -2.80
CA ASN A 157 -5.21 -27.15 -1.50
C ASN A 157 -3.73 -27.52 -1.27
N THR A 158 -3.30 -28.67 -1.77
CA THR A 158 -1.89 -29.11 -1.72
C THR A 158 -1.00 -28.23 -2.60
N ALA A 159 -1.46 -27.88 -3.81
CA ALA A 159 -0.74 -26.99 -4.72
C ALA A 159 -0.68 -25.54 -4.20
N LEU A 160 -1.71 -25.09 -3.48
CA LEU A 160 -1.78 -23.75 -2.89
C LEU A 160 -0.80 -23.58 -1.72
N LEU A 161 -0.56 -24.60 -0.90
CA LEU A 161 0.32 -24.54 0.29
C LEU A 161 1.69 -23.85 0.05
N PRO A 162 2.53 -24.28 -0.91
CA PRO A 162 3.83 -23.66 -1.12
C PRO A 162 3.72 -22.19 -1.56
N VAL A 163 2.70 -21.84 -2.34
CA VAL A 163 2.53 -20.48 -2.83
C VAL A 163 1.98 -19.57 -1.73
N LYS A 164 1.04 -20.07 -0.90
CA LYS A 164 0.56 -19.39 0.32
C LYS A 164 1.73 -19.06 1.25
N GLY A 165 2.60 -20.04 1.51
CA GLY A 165 3.79 -19.83 2.35
C GLY A 165 4.77 -18.81 1.76
N THR A 166 4.90 -18.76 0.44
CA THR A 166 5.77 -17.78 -0.25
C THR A 166 5.21 -16.36 -0.11
N VAL A 167 3.89 -16.18 -0.34
CA VAL A 167 3.22 -14.88 -0.17
C VAL A 167 3.29 -14.42 1.28
N ASP A 168 3.00 -15.30 2.23
CA ASP A 168 3.12 -15.00 3.67
C ASP A 168 4.52 -14.54 4.06
N THR A 169 5.54 -15.24 3.58
CA THR A 169 6.93 -14.88 3.87
C THR A 169 7.25 -13.51 3.28
N ALA A 170 6.84 -13.24 2.04
CA ALA A 170 7.08 -11.96 1.39
C ALA A 170 6.37 -10.81 2.13
N ILE A 171 5.13 -11.00 2.57
CA ILE A 171 4.38 -10.00 3.35
C ILE A 171 5.05 -9.73 4.69
N ASN A 172 5.48 -10.77 5.41
CA ASN A 172 6.17 -10.64 6.70
C ASN A 172 7.53 -9.92 6.57
N LEU A 173 8.18 -10.00 5.41
CA LEU A 173 9.39 -9.24 5.12
C LEU A 173 9.09 -7.78 4.73
N ALA A 174 7.98 -7.53 4.04
CA ALA A 174 7.59 -6.20 3.59
C ALA A 174 7.01 -5.32 4.72
N LEU A 175 6.20 -5.87 5.61
CA LEU A 175 5.52 -5.12 6.68
C LEU A 175 6.48 -4.28 7.56
N PRO A 176 7.62 -4.81 8.04
CA PRO A 176 8.59 -4.02 8.80
C PRO A 176 9.18 -2.86 7.98
N LEU A 177 9.40 -3.06 6.68
CA LEU A 177 9.97 -2.04 5.79
C LEU A 177 8.99 -0.88 5.57
N VAL A 178 7.68 -1.17 5.50
CA VAL A 178 6.62 -0.15 5.47
C VAL A 178 6.66 0.71 6.73
N GLY A 179 6.82 0.07 7.91
CA GLY A 179 6.97 0.76 9.18
C GLY A 179 8.22 1.65 9.23
N ILE A 180 9.34 1.22 8.64
CA ILE A 180 10.57 2.02 8.54
C ILE A 180 10.41 3.19 7.57
N VAL A 181 9.66 3.05 6.48
CA VAL A 181 9.35 4.19 5.60
C VAL A 181 8.45 5.21 6.31
N GLY A 182 7.49 4.75 7.13
CA GLY A 182 6.63 5.64 7.93
C GLY A 182 7.32 6.27 9.15
N SER A 183 8.35 5.64 9.72
CA SER A 183 9.05 6.09 10.94
C SER A 183 10.47 6.63 10.71
N GLY A 184 11.08 6.32 9.57
CA GLY A 184 12.40 6.81 9.16
C GLY A 184 12.40 8.29 8.83
N VAL A 185 11.25 8.86 8.48
CA VAL A 185 11.09 10.32 8.35
C VAL A 185 11.14 10.96 9.75
N ASN A 186 10.46 10.38 10.76
CA ASN A 186 10.51 10.83 12.15
C ASN A 186 11.93 10.84 12.78
N GLN A 187 12.82 9.92 12.39
CA GLN A 187 14.20 9.87 12.92
C GLN A 187 15.20 10.73 12.13
N LEU A 188 14.89 11.10 10.89
CA LEU A 188 15.72 12.00 10.10
C LEU A 188 15.29 13.47 10.24
N ALA A 189 14.03 13.72 10.63
CA ALA A 189 13.50 15.05 10.93
C ALA A 189 13.85 15.55 12.35
N ASP A 190 14.19 14.64 13.28
CA ASP A 190 14.61 14.96 14.66
C ASP A 190 16.14 14.88 14.87
N ALA A 191 16.91 14.74 13.78
CA ALA A 191 18.38 14.66 13.77
C ALA A 191 19.06 15.95 13.28
#